data_AF-A0A962DHK6-F1
#
_entry.id   AF-A0A962DHK6-F1
#
_cell.length_a   1.000
_cell.length_b   1.000
_cell.length_c   1.000
_cell.angle_alpha   90.00
_cell.angle_beta   90.00
_cell.angle_gamma   90.00
#
_symmetry.space_group_name_H-M   'P 1'
#
loop_
_entity.id
_entity.type
_entity.pdbx_description
1 polymer ?
#
loop_
_entity_poly.entity_id
_entity_poly.type
_entity_poly.pdbx_seq_one_letter_code
_entity_poly.pdbx_strand_id
1 'polypeptide(L)'
;MKILLLIFYLVLVSCSNKYVIADENIISKFSLSGGDLLLMVKVTDTQYTSYYPDKDNCPDELYCIPKCFWFNHDAKVLNVLSGEYKEKNIKFSVLQHVDNSEEILNEWYVQLRKFKQKSIISKLKSKYYVEKHNAEFSLCY
;
A
#
# COMPACT_ATOMS: atom_id res chain seq x y z
N MET A 1 -47.94 -5.89 -14.23
CA MET A 1 -46.75 -6.74 -14.49
C MET A 1 -45.53 -5.92 -14.93
N LYS A 2 -45.22 -4.80 -14.24
CA LYS A 2 -44.03 -3.96 -14.52
C LYS A 2 -43.12 -3.80 -13.28
N ILE A 3 -43.68 -3.96 -12.08
CA ILE A 3 -42.96 -3.88 -10.80
C ILE A 3 -42.02 -5.08 -10.59
N LEU A 4 -42.36 -6.27 -11.10
CA LEU A 4 -41.50 -7.46 -10.99
C LEU A 4 -40.19 -7.36 -11.79
N LEU A 5 -40.17 -6.58 -12.88
CA LEU A 5 -38.99 -6.39 -13.73
C LEU A 5 -37.94 -5.47 -13.09
N LEU A 6 -38.35 -4.56 -12.21
CA LEU A 6 -37.44 -3.62 -11.54
C LEU A 6 -36.62 -4.29 -10.43
N ILE A 7 -37.20 -5.29 -9.74
CA ILE A 7 -36.52 -6.04 -8.68
C ILE A 7 -35.42 -6.92 -9.26
N PHE A 8 -35.63 -7.49 -10.46
CA PHE A 8 -34.64 -8.34 -11.12
C PHE A 8 -33.39 -7.56 -11.57
N TYR A 9 -33.52 -6.26 -11.88
CA TYR A 9 -32.40 -5.40 -12.26
C TYR A 9 -31.53 -4.98 -11.06
N LEU A 10 -32.10 -4.85 -9.86
CA LEU A 10 -31.35 -4.48 -8.64
C LEU A 10 -30.45 -5.61 -8.13
N VAL A 11 -30.77 -6.88 -8.41
CA VAL A 11 -29.97 -8.03 -7.98
C VAL A 11 -28.69 -8.21 -8.82
N LEU A 12 -28.69 -7.75 -10.08
CA LEU A 12 -27.58 -7.97 -11.01
C LEU A 12 -26.44 -6.94 -10.90
N VAL A 13 -26.61 -5.86 -10.12
CA VAL A 13 -25.56 -4.83 -9.94
C VAL A 13 -24.83 -4.96 -8.60
N SER A 14 -25.11 -6.02 -7.84
CA SER A 14 -24.32 -6.36 -6.66
C SER A 14 -23.02 -7.06 -7.07
N CYS A 15 -22.12 -6.33 -7.72
CA CYS A 15 -20.69 -6.62 -7.64
C CYS A 15 -20.31 -6.48 -6.16
N SER A 16 -20.54 -7.54 -5.40
CA SER A 16 -20.04 -7.68 -4.05
C SER A 16 -18.52 -7.58 -4.17
N ASN A 17 -17.96 -6.42 -3.81
CA ASN A 17 -16.57 -6.27 -3.42
C ASN A 17 -16.35 -7.21 -2.23
N LYS A 18 -16.18 -8.50 -2.53
CA LYS A 18 -15.92 -9.52 -1.53
C LYS A 18 -14.52 -9.25 -1.04
N TYR A 19 -14.44 -8.82 0.20
CA TYR A 19 -13.22 -8.90 0.98
C TYR A 19 -12.65 -10.31 0.81
N VAL A 20 -11.50 -10.41 0.14
CA VAL A 20 -10.77 -11.67 0.04
C VAL A 20 -10.03 -11.83 1.35
N ILE A 21 -10.32 -12.93 2.06
CA ILE A 21 -9.59 -13.30 3.27
C ILE A 21 -8.10 -13.34 2.92
N ALA A 22 -7.26 -12.74 3.77
CA ALA A 22 -5.83 -12.69 3.54
C ALA A 22 -5.27 -14.10 3.29
N ASP A 23 -4.43 -14.26 2.27
CA ASP A 23 -3.77 -15.54 1.98
C ASP A 23 -2.90 -15.93 3.18
N GLU A 24 -3.19 -17.05 3.83
CA GLU A 24 -2.48 -17.50 5.03
C GLU A 24 -0.97 -17.71 4.77
N ASN A 25 -0.58 -17.96 3.52
CA ASN A 25 0.81 -18.15 3.14
C ASN A 25 1.52 -16.82 2.81
N ILE A 26 0.82 -15.69 2.78
CA ILE A 26 1.39 -14.41 2.36
C ILE A 26 2.55 -13.98 3.24
N ILE A 27 2.49 -14.28 4.54
CA ILE A 27 3.53 -13.94 5.52
C ILE A 27 4.88 -14.55 5.12
N SER A 28 4.88 -15.77 4.58
CA SER A 28 6.10 -16.47 4.15
C SER A 28 6.81 -15.79 2.96
N LYS A 29 6.11 -14.94 2.20
CA LYS A 29 6.69 -14.16 1.09
C LYS A 29 7.46 -12.93 1.57
N PHE A 30 7.41 -12.58 2.86
CA PHE A 30 8.06 -11.41 3.44
C PHE A 30 9.15 -11.79 4.45
N SER A 31 10.29 -11.10 4.39
CA SER A 31 11.39 -11.29 5.34
C SER A 31 11.22 -10.30 6.49
N LEU A 32 10.37 -10.65 7.46
CA LEU A 32 10.03 -9.77 8.59
C LEU A 32 11.14 -9.75 9.64
N SER A 33 11.55 -8.55 10.05
CA SER A 33 12.45 -8.32 11.18
C SER A 33 11.71 -7.70 12.38
N GLY A 34 12.35 -7.71 13.55
CA GLY A 34 11.75 -7.15 14.77
C GLY A 34 11.41 -5.66 14.61
N GLY A 35 10.13 -5.31 14.74
CA GLY A 35 9.62 -3.95 14.59
C GLY A 35 9.04 -3.61 13.22
N ASP A 36 9.11 -4.54 12.26
CA ASP A 36 8.41 -4.42 10.98
C ASP A 36 6.89 -4.56 11.20
N LEU A 37 6.10 -3.90 10.35
CA LEU A 37 4.67 -4.15 10.22
C LEU A 37 4.41 -4.88 8.91
N LEU A 38 3.53 -5.87 8.91
CA LEU A 38 2.97 -6.44 7.69
C LEU A 38 1.47 -6.19 7.71
N LEU A 39 1.00 -5.34 6.79
CA LEU A 39 -0.39 -4.92 6.74
C LEU A 39 -1.01 -5.29 5.40
N MET A 40 -2.29 -5.66 5.42
CA MET A 40 -3.15 -5.58 4.24
C MET A 40 -3.84 -4.22 4.27
N VAL A 41 -3.66 -3.43 3.21
CA VAL A 41 -4.16 -2.06 3.12
C VAL A 41 -4.91 -1.83 1.82
N LYS A 42 -5.87 -0.92 1.82
CA LYS A 42 -6.47 -0.38 0.60
C LYS A 42 -5.99 1.04 0.41
N VAL A 43 -5.18 1.29 -0.61
CA VAL A 43 -4.72 2.65 -0.92
C VAL A 43 -5.91 3.49 -1.41
N THR A 44 -6.04 4.69 -0.85
CA THR A 44 -7.13 5.62 -1.15
C THR A 44 -6.65 6.88 -1.87
N ASP A 45 -5.40 7.29 -1.64
CA ASP A 45 -4.79 8.43 -2.33
C ASP A 45 -3.27 8.20 -2.47
N THR A 46 -2.71 8.71 -3.56
CA THR A 46 -1.29 8.62 -3.88
C THR A 46 -0.79 9.98 -4.34
N GLN A 47 0.25 10.50 -3.69
CA GLN A 47 0.81 11.81 -3.98
C GLN A 47 2.29 11.70 -4.32
N TYR A 48 2.66 12.18 -5.50
CA TYR A 48 4.06 12.37 -5.87
C TYR A 48 4.69 13.47 -5.01
N THR A 49 5.82 13.18 -4.38
CA THR A 49 6.46 14.15 -3.46
C THR A 49 7.54 14.99 -4.11
N SER A 50 7.96 14.68 -5.34
CA SER A 50 9.17 15.22 -6.00
C SER A 50 10.48 15.01 -5.24
N TYR A 51 10.44 14.33 -4.09
CA TYR A 51 11.62 14.09 -3.27
C TYR A 51 12.41 12.91 -3.84
N TYR A 52 13.64 13.19 -4.26
CA TYR A 52 14.59 12.19 -4.69
C TYR A 52 15.28 11.57 -3.46
N PRO A 53 15.51 10.25 -3.42
CA PRO A 53 16.29 9.63 -2.35
C PRO A 53 17.73 10.15 -2.39
N ASP A 54 18.12 10.96 -1.41
CA ASP A 54 19.52 11.31 -1.19
C ASP A 54 20.34 10.03 -0.93
N LYS A 55 21.64 10.02 -1.27
CA LYS A 55 22.53 8.84 -1.10
C LYS A 55 22.49 8.25 0.31
N ASP A 56 22.28 9.08 1.33
CA ASP A 56 22.21 8.67 2.75
C ASP A 56 20.85 8.11 3.19
N ASN A 57 19.85 8.14 2.30
CA ASN A 57 18.47 7.72 2.54
C ASN A 57 18.00 6.61 1.60
N CYS A 58 18.91 6.09 0.76
CA CYS A 58 18.63 4.92 -0.04
C CYS A 58 18.99 3.67 0.76
N PRO A 59 18.10 2.66 0.88
CA PRO A 59 18.45 1.38 1.48
C PRO A 59 19.69 0.81 0.78
N ASP A 60 20.68 0.37 1.58
CA ASP A 60 22.12 0.23 1.28
C ASP A 60 22.55 -0.60 0.05
N GLU A 61 21.64 -1.06 -0.81
CA GLU A 61 21.95 -1.85 -2.02
C GLU A 61 21.31 -1.31 -3.31
N LEU A 62 20.40 -0.35 -3.20
CA LEU A 62 19.84 0.34 -4.35
C LEU A 62 20.68 1.61 -4.57
N TYR A 63 21.66 1.57 -5.46
CA TYR A 63 22.09 2.81 -6.13
C TYR A 63 20.82 3.53 -6.56
N CYS A 64 20.53 4.71 -5.99
CA CYS A 64 19.29 5.44 -6.23
C CYS A 64 18.92 5.35 -7.71
N ILE A 65 17.98 4.46 -8.03
CA ILE A 65 17.71 4.11 -9.42
C ILE A 65 17.25 5.42 -10.08
N PRO A 66 17.88 5.84 -11.19
CA PRO A 66 17.49 7.07 -11.85
C PRO A 66 15.97 7.12 -12.04
N LYS A 67 15.37 8.28 -11.75
CA LYS A 67 13.91 8.53 -11.85
C LYS A 67 13.04 7.78 -10.82
N CYS A 68 13.62 7.18 -9.78
CA CYS A 68 12.85 6.79 -8.60
C CYS A 68 12.65 7.98 -7.66
N PHE A 69 11.42 8.18 -7.23
CA PHE A 69 11.02 9.24 -6.32
C PHE A 69 10.11 8.69 -5.24
N TRP A 70 10.00 9.43 -4.15
CA TRP A 70 9.08 9.10 -3.09
C TRP A 70 7.64 9.48 -3.48
N PHE A 71 6.73 8.55 -3.23
CA PHE A 71 5.29 8.74 -3.30
C PHE A 71 4.72 8.50 -1.92
N ASN A 72 3.75 9.31 -1.52
CA ASN A 72 3.03 9.14 -0.28
C ASN A 72 1.69 8.49 -0.56
N HIS A 73 1.37 7.46 0.20
CA HIS A 73 0.09 6.78 0.14
C HIS A 73 -0.68 7.01 1.43
N ASP A 74 -1.92 7.47 1.28
CA ASP A 74 -2.93 7.37 2.32
C ASP A 74 -3.73 6.09 2.06
N ALA A 75 -3.85 5.25 3.09
CA ALA A 75 -4.49 3.95 2.95
C ALA A 75 -5.33 3.59 4.17
N LYS A 76 -6.36 2.77 3.96
CA LYS A 76 -7.14 2.13 5.01
C LYS A 76 -6.54 0.78 5.36
N VAL A 77 -6.28 0.52 6.63
CA VAL A 77 -5.83 -0.78 7.11
C VAL A 77 -7.02 -1.75 7.11
N LEU A 78 -6.88 -2.83 6.37
CA LEU A 78 -7.86 -3.91 6.28
C LEU A 78 -7.53 -5.02 7.28
N ASN A 79 -6.25 -5.39 7.38
CA ASN A 79 -5.80 -6.42 8.30
C ASN A 79 -4.35 -6.15 8.78
N VAL A 80 -4.05 -6.56 10.01
CA VAL A 80 -2.70 -6.53 10.58
C VAL A 80 -2.19 -7.97 10.65
N LEU A 81 -1.24 -8.32 9.78
CA LEU A 81 -0.73 -9.67 9.65
C LEU A 81 0.50 -9.90 10.53
N SER A 82 1.27 -8.83 10.82
CA SER A 82 2.39 -8.87 11.75
C SER A 82 2.68 -7.49 12.35
N GLY A 83 3.14 -7.48 13.59
CA GLY A 83 3.44 -6.30 14.38
C GLY A 83 2.20 -5.69 15.06
N GLU A 84 2.40 -4.57 15.76
CA GLU A 84 1.34 -3.89 16.50
C GLU A 84 0.91 -2.59 15.79
N TYR A 85 -0.31 -2.58 15.28
CA TYR A 85 -0.94 -1.39 14.68
C TYR A 85 -2.43 -1.34 15.04
N LYS A 86 -2.93 -0.16 15.42
CA LYS A 86 -4.30 0.01 15.95
C LYS A 86 -5.16 1.00 15.19
N GLU A 87 -4.53 1.87 14.38
CA GLU A 87 -5.25 2.89 13.65
C GLU A 87 -5.93 2.30 12.41
N LYS A 88 -7.06 2.89 11.98
CA LYS A 88 -7.79 2.43 10.80
C LYS A 88 -7.18 2.93 9.50
N ASN A 89 -6.43 4.01 9.56
CA ASN A 89 -5.81 4.65 8.41
C ASN A 89 -4.31 4.74 8.67
N ILE A 90 -3.52 4.61 7.62
CA ILE A 90 -2.08 4.69 7.66
C ILE A 90 -1.57 5.56 6.51
N LYS A 91 -0.52 6.33 6.80
CA LYS A 91 0.29 7.04 5.80
C LYS A 91 1.65 6.38 5.73
N PHE A 92 2.06 5.98 4.53
CA PHE A 92 3.38 5.42 4.27
C PHE A 92 3.95 5.97 2.96
N SER A 93 5.27 5.89 2.81
CA SER A 93 5.97 6.33 1.61
C SER A 93 6.55 5.15 0.84
N VAL A 94 6.47 5.19 -0.48
CA VAL A 94 7.03 4.18 -1.38
C VAL A 94 8.05 4.87 -2.27
N LEU A 95 9.21 4.25 -2.43
CA LEU A 95 10.18 4.66 -3.45
C LEU A 95 9.89 3.87 -4.73
N GLN A 96 9.46 4.55 -5.78
CA GLN A 96 9.10 3.92 -7.05
C GLN A 96 9.46 4.80 -8.25
N HIS A 97 9.54 4.17 -9.42
CA HIS A 97 9.77 4.86 -10.68
C HIS A 97 8.60 5.77 -11.04
N VAL A 98 8.86 6.96 -11.59
CA VAL A 98 7.83 7.96 -11.92
C VAL A 98 6.76 7.43 -12.89
N ASP A 99 7.17 6.54 -13.80
CA ASP A 99 6.28 5.93 -14.80
C ASP A 99 5.28 4.92 -14.20
N ASN A 100 5.49 4.46 -12.96
CA ASN A 100 4.62 3.48 -12.28
C ASN A 100 3.56 4.17 -11.39
N SER A 101 3.25 5.43 -11.64
CA SER A 101 2.36 6.23 -10.81
C SER A 101 0.86 5.94 -11.01
N GLU A 102 0.48 5.28 -12.12
CA GLU A 102 -0.92 5.14 -12.53
C GLU A 102 -1.66 3.91 -11.97
N GLU A 103 -1.00 2.99 -11.25
CA GLU A 103 -1.57 1.66 -10.93
C GLU A 103 -1.95 1.40 -9.46
N ILE A 104 -2.12 2.43 -8.64
CA ILE A 104 -2.22 2.25 -7.18
C ILE A 104 -3.65 2.55 -6.67
N LEU A 105 -4.62 1.76 -7.13
CA LEU A 105 -6.01 1.78 -6.62
C LEU A 105 -6.47 0.43 -6.03
N ASN A 106 -5.51 -0.39 -5.57
CA ASN A 106 -5.78 -1.78 -5.19
C ASN A 106 -5.44 -2.10 -3.73
N GLU A 107 -5.90 -3.26 -3.27
CA GLU A 107 -5.57 -3.84 -1.98
C GLU A 107 -4.16 -4.45 -2.03
N TRP A 108 -3.30 -4.03 -1.09
CA TRP A 108 -1.88 -4.34 -1.07
C TRP A 108 -1.49 -5.03 0.23
N TYR A 109 -0.57 -5.99 0.12
CA TYR A 109 0.22 -6.42 1.25
C TYR A 109 1.49 -5.57 1.30
N VAL A 110 1.68 -4.82 2.39
CA VAL A 110 2.82 -3.91 2.58
C VAL A 110 3.61 -4.29 3.82
N GLN A 111 4.90 -4.56 3.62
CA GLN A 111 5.89 -4.61 4.70
C GLN A 111 6.42 -3.21 4.94
N LEU A 112 6.15 -2.68 6.12
CA LEU A 112 6.48 -1.31 6.50
C LEU A 112 7.57 -1.29 7.58
N ARG A 113 8.48 -0.34 7.42
CA ARG A 113 9.48 0.03 8.41
C ARG A 113 9.37 1.49 8.78
N LYS A 114 9.78 1.81 10.00
CA LYS A 114 9.85 3.20 10.44
C LYS A 114 11.08 3.87 9.85
N PHE A 115 10.93 5.10 9.37
CA PHE A 115 12.08 5.93 9.09
C PHE A 115 12.88 6.17 10.39
N LYS A 116 14.20 6.04 10.29
CA LYS A 116 15.10 6.33 11.43
C LYS A 116 15.41 7.82 11.56
N GLN A 117 15.50 8.53 10.43
CA GLN A 117 15.88 9.94 10.40
C GLN A 117 14.65 10.85 10.56
N LYS A 118 14.71 11.85 11.45
CA LYS A 118 13.60 12.81 11.62
C LYS A 118 13.43 13.74 10.42
N SER A 119 14.52 14.02 9.70
CA SER A 119 14.55 14.86 8.51
C SER A 119 13.65 14.29 7.40
N ILE A 120 13.77 13.00 7.10
CA ILE A 120 12.97 12.35 6.06
C ILE A 120 11.49 12.26 6.45
N ILE A 121 11.18 12.00 7.73
CA ILE A 121 9.81 12.01 8.25
C ILE A 121 9.15 13.38 8.03
N SER A 122 9.89 14.46 8.29
CA SER A 122 9.39 15.82 8.07
C SER A 122 9.15 16.12 6.59
N LYS A 123 10.10 15.76 5.72
CA LYS A 123 10.00 15.96 4.26
C LYS A 123 8.84 15.18 3.66
N LEU A 124 8.73 13.90 3.98
CA LEU A 124 7.72 13.00 3.43
C LEU A 124 6.39 13.05 4.18
N LYS A 125 6.34 13.69 5.36
CA LYS A 125 5.14 13.71 6.22
C LYS A 125 4.60 12.32 6.52
N SER A 126 5.49 11.33 6.59
CA SER A 126 5.19 9.92 6.80
C SER A 126 6.16 9.33 7.80
N LYS A 127 5.67 8.46 8.69
CA LYS A 127 6.50 7.74 9.66
C LYS A 127 7.05 6.43 9.11
N TYR A 128 6.42 5.89 8.06
CA TYR A 128 6.68 4.56 7.55
C TYR A 128 7.10 4.62 6.08
N TYR A 129 7.94 3.68 5.69
CA TYR A 129 8.24 3.40 4.29
C TYR A 129 8.00 1.93 3.96
N VAL A 130 7.70 1.66 2.70
CA VAL A 130 7.55 0.30 2.18
C VAL A 130 8.92 -0.28 1.89
N GLU A 131 9.27 -1.36 2.60
CA GLU A 131 10.44 -2.19 2.32
C GLU A 131 10.13 -3.15 1.17
N LYS A 132 8.93 -3.74 1.19
CA LYS A 132 8.44 -4.68 0.19
C LYS A 132 6.93 -4.59 0.11
N HIS A 133 6.37 -4.75 -1.08
CA HIS A 133 4.94 -4.88 -1.28
C HIS A 133 4.61 -6.01 -2.25
N ASN A 134 3.38 -6.52 -2.17
CA ASN A 134 2.80 -7.42 -3.15
C ASN A 134 1.36 -6.97 -3.45
N ALA A 135 1.11 -6.69 -4.73
CA ALA A 135 -0.20 -6.33 -5.25
C ALA A 135 -0.79 -7.52 -6.05
N GLU A 136 -1.01 -8.65 -5.38
CA GLU A 136 -1.55 -9.86 -6.02
C GLU A 136 -3.05 -9.73 -6.38
N PHE A 137 -3.69 -8.60 -6.07
CA PHE A 137 -5.07 -8.28 -6.46
C PHE A 137 -5.16 -7.07 -7.41
N SER A 138 -4.39 -7.07 -8.50
CA SER A 138 -4.89 -6.40 -9.72
C SER A 138 -5.96 -7.30 -10.33
N LEU A 139 -7.16 -7.33 -9.73
CA LEU A 139 -8.28 -8.04 -10.37
C LEU A 139 -8.58 -7.32 -11.68
N CYS A 140 -8.49 -8.09 -12.77
CA CYS A 140 -8.72 -7.69 -14.15
C CYS A 140 -9.92 -6.76 -14.30
N TYR A 141 -9.75 -5.70 -15.09
CA TYR A 141 -10.86 -5.06 -15.80
C TYR A 141 -11.36 -5.98 -16.91
#